data_AF-A0A497IYQ9-F1
#
_entry.id   AF-A0A497IYQ9-F1
#
_cell.length_a   1.000
_cell.length_b   1.000
_cell.length_c   1.000
_cell.angle_alpha   90.00
_cell.angle_beta   90.00
_cell.angle_gamma   90.00
#
_symmetry.space_group_name_H-M   'P 1'
#
loop_
_entity.id
_entity.type
_entity.pdbx_description
1 polymer ?
#
loop_
_entity_poly.entity_id
_entity_poly.type
_entity_poly.pdbx_seq_one_letter_code
_entity_poly.pdbx_strand_id
1 'polypeptide(L)' 'MRILPRTVRWEDGRVILIDQTKLPEELTFIECEDVECVARAI' A
#
# COMPACT_ATOMS: atom_id res chain seq x y z
N MET A 1 3.72 -11.10 20.28
CA MET A 1 3.76 -9.79 19.59
C MET A 1 3.10 -9.94 18.23
N ARG A 2 2.17 -9.06 17.86
CA ARG A 2 1.58 -9.06 16.51
C ARG A 2 2.45 -8.18 15.61
N ILE A 3 2.94 -8.74 14.50
CA ILE A 3 3.66 -7.99 13.49
C ILE A 3 2.59 -7.40 12.54
N LEU A 4 2.57 -6.08 12.42
CA LEU A 4 1.73 -5.38 11.46
C LEU A 4 2.52 -5.18 10.15
N PRO A 5 1.85 -5.21 8.99
CA PRO A 5 2.48 -4.83 7.74
C PRO A 5 2.94 -3.37 7.81
N ARG A 6 4.00 -3.04 7.07
CA ARG A 6 4.37 -1.64 6.83
C ARG A 6 3.26 -0.97 6.00
N THR A 7 2.91 0.26 6.35
CA THR A 7 1.93 1.08 5.60
C THR A 7 2.35 1.28 4.14
N VAL A 8 3.65 1.45 3.93
CA VAL A 8 4.27 1.56 2.61
C VAL A 8 5.49 0.65 2.62
N ARG A 9 5.64 -0.19 1.60
CA ARG A 9 6.80 -1.07 1.41
C ARG A 9 7.21 -1.12 -0.06
N TRP A 10 8.49 -1.35 -0.30
CA TRP A 10 9.04 -1.59 -1.63
C TRP A 10 9.30 -3.09 -1.79
N GLU A 11 8.82 -3.68 -2.87
CA GLU A 11 9.00 -5.11 -3.19
C GLU A 11 9.03 -5.27 -4.71
N ASP A 12 10.01 -6.02 -5.23
CA ASP A 12 10.10 -6.39 -6.65
C ASP A 12 9.87 -5.24 -7.65
N GLY A 13 10.50 -4.09 -7.39
CA GLY A 13 10.40 -2.93 -8.28
C GLY A 13 9.12 -2.10 -8.12
N ARG A 14 8.31 -2.36 -7.09
CA ARG A 14 6.97 -1.78 -6.92
C ARG A 14 6.78 -1.20 -5.52
N VAL A 15 6.01 -0.12 -5.44
CA VAL A 15 5.52 0.43 -4.17
C VAL A 15 4.21 -0.28 -3.81
N ILE A 16 4.16 -0.90 -2.64
CA ILE A 16 2.96 -1.53 -2.10
C ILE A 16 2.47 -0.71 -0.91
N LEU A 17 1.26 -0.16 -1.04
CA LEU A 17 0.63 0.69 -0.02
C LEU A 17 -0.55 -0.06 0.60
N ILE A 18 -0.78 0.13 1.91
CA ILE A 18 -2.08 -0.20 2.50
C ILE A 18 -3.12 0.78 1.94
N ASP A 19 -4.23 0.25 1.41
CA ASP A 19 -5.39 1.05 1.05
C ASP A 19 -6.13 1.48 2.33
N GLN A 20 -5.77 2.66 2.82
CA GLN A 20 -6.34 3.19 4.05
C GLN A 20 -7.79 3.68 3.89
N THR A 21 -8.31 3.78 2.66
CA THR A 21 -9.69 4.21 2.39
C THR A 21 -10.73 3.13 2.73
N LYS A 22 -10.28 1.87 2.85
CA LYS A 22 -11.12 0.71 3.17
C LYS A 22 -11.01 0.24 4.61
N LEU A 23 -10.16 0.88 5.42
CA LEU A 23 -10.07 0.56 6.84
C LEU A 23 -11.20 1.26 7.61
N PRO A 24 -11.73 0.64 8.67
CA PRO A 24 -11.33 -0.63 9.27
C PRO A 24 -11.97 -1.89 8.65
N GLU A 25 -12.85 -1.76 7.67
CA GLU A 25 -13.68 -2.84 7.14
C GLU A 25 -12.84 -3.90 6.40
N GLU A 26 -11.84 -3.48 5.65
CA GLU A 26 -11.02 -4.36 4.81
C GLU A 26 -9.56 -3.89 4.74
N LEU A 27 -8.62 -4.84 4.93
CA LEU A 27 -7.20 -4.61 4.71
C LEU A 27 -6.83 -5.04 3.29
N THR A 28 -6.73 -4.08 2.36
CA THR A 28 -6.25 -4.31 0.99
C THR A 28 -4.98 -3.53 0.69
N PHE A 29 -4.32 -3.86 -0.42
CA PHE A 29 -3.08 -3.23 -0.86
C PHE A 29 -3.22 -2.65 -2.27
N ILE A 30 -2.57 -1.52 -2.51
CA ILE A 30 -2.40 -0.91 -3.83
C ILE A 30 -0.96 -1.20 -4.26
N GLU A 31 -0.78 -1.81 -5.43
CA GLU A 31 0.51 -2.02 -6.05
C GLU A 31 0.75 -0.94 -7.12
N CYS A 32 1.86 -0.23 -7.00
CA CYS A 32 2.25 0.81 -7.95
C CYS A 32 3.59 0.48 -8.60
N GLU A 33 3.56 0.39 -9.93
CA GLU A 33 4.74 0.15 -10.78
C GLU A 33 5.33 1.45 -11.35
N ASP A 34 4.56 2.55 -11.31
CA ASP A 34 4.97 3.85 -11.81
C ASP A 34 4.65 4.99 -10.81
N VAL A 35 5.24 6.15 -11.08
CA VAL A 35 5.08 7.34 -10.24
C VAL A 35 3.66 7.91 -10.29
N GLU A 36 2.94 7.70 -11.40
CA GLU A 36 1.56 8.19 -11.55
C GLU A 36 0.58 7.42 -10.67
N CYS A 37 0.79 6.11 -10.49
CA CYS A 37 0.04 5.31 -9.52
C CYS A 37 0.27 5.80 -8.11
N VAL A 38 1.52 6.07 -7.73
CA VAL A 38 1.84 6.60 -6.40
C VAL A 38 1.19 7.96 -6.18
N ALA A 39 1.23 8.84 -7.19
CA ALA A 39 0.61 10.16 -7.12
C ALA A 39 -0.93 10.09 -6.92
N ARG A 40 -1.61 9.08 -7.48
CA ARG A 40 -3.05 8.85 -7.25
C ARG A 40 -3.37 8.31 -5.86
N ALA A 41 -2.39 7.72 -5.16
CA ALA A 41 -2.56 7.10 -3.85
C ALA A 41 -2.20 8.03 -2.67
N ILE A 42 -1.76 9.27 -2.95
CA ILE A 42 -1.55 10.37 -1.98
C ILE A 42 -2.87 11.13 -1.80
#